data_AF-D8LR07-F1
#
_entry.id   AF-D8LR07-F1
#
_cell.length_a   1.000
_cell.length_b   1.000
_cell.length_c   1.000
_cell.angle_alpha   90.00
_cell.angle_beta   90.00
_cell.angle_gamma   90.00
#
_symmetry.space_group_name_H-M   'P 1'
#
loop_
_entity.id
_entity.type
_entity.pdbx_description
1 polymer ?
#
loop_
_entity_poly.entity_id
_entity_poly.type
_entity_poly.pdbx_seq_one_letter_code
_entity_poly.pdbx_strand_id
1 'polypeptide(L)'
;MGATQTHPRLPQQGYDPTQTGVGVGPDPALEAFNEAPITGLLSEVPGIGPAFSGLLGEGEGEDCIKNTFQLIGKFLVLRTSNEEDGKLIDCVEHCDKFYWWLQSKGIGGVRGRIVQCIAEKVNMSYPGIYNSKAWTGPKAEEKN
;
A
#
# COMPACT_ATOMS: atom_id res chain seq x y z
N MET A 1 -15.69 18.96 -21.34
CA MET A 1 -15.22 17.56 -21.32
C MET A 1 -13.70 17.62 -21.23
N GLY A 2 -13.16 17.58 -20.01
CA GLY A 2 -11.71 17.67 -19.78
C GLY A 2 -11.10 16.28 -19.85
N ALA A 3 -10.15 16.07 -20.77
CA ALA A 3 -9.42 14.82 -20.89
C ALA A 3 -8.55 14.62 -19.64
N THR A 4 -8.70 13.46 -19.00
CA THR A 4 -7.83 13.00 -17.91
C THR A 4 -6.41 12.84 -18.45
N GLN A 5 -5.48 13.68 -18.00
CA GLN A 5 -4.06 13.53 -18.35
C GLN A 5 -3.56 12.22 -17.74
N THR A 6 -3.30 11.24 -18.60
CA THR A 6 -2.54 10.04 -18.25
C THR A 6 -1.07 10.43 -18.19
N HIS A 7 -0.52 10.59 -16.98
CA HIS A 7 0.92 10.73 -16.80
C HIS A 7 1.62 9.42 -17.23
N PRO A 8 2.62 9.46 -18.13
CA PRO A 8 3.35 8.26 -18.53
C PRO A 8 4.19 7.73 -17.36
N ARG A 9 3.94 6.47 -16.95
CA ARG A 9 4.67 5.79 -15.87
C ARG A 9 6.15 5.58 -16.23
N LEU A 10 7.06 6.01 -15.35
CA LEU A 10 8.47 5.66 -15.39
C LEU A 10 8.67 4.14 -15.14
N PRO A 11 9.71 3.50 -15.70
CA PRO A 11 9.89 2.05 -15.73
C PRO A 11 10.41 1.41 -14.43
N GLN A 12 10.09 1.97 -13.26
CA GLN A 12 10.27 1.27 -11.98
C GLN A 12 8.91 0.75 -11.53
N GLN A 13 8.73 -0.58 -11.46
CA GLN A 13 7.47 -1.20 -11.05
C GLN A 13 7.15 -0.82 -9.59
N GLY A 14 6.20 0.12 -9.43
CA GLY A 14 5.60 0.47 -8.14
C GLY A 14 4.72 -0.65 -7.57
N TYR A 15 3.80 -0.29 -6.69
CA TYR A 15 2.79 -1.22 -6.20
C TYR A 15 1.89 -1.68 -7.35
N ASP A 16 1.66 -2.99 -7.40
CA ASP A 16 0.67 -3.61 -8.28
C ASP A 16 -0.13 -4.63 -7.45
N PRO A 17 -1.47 -4.44 -7.29
CA PRO A 17 -2.31 -5.35 -6.52
C PRO A 17 -2.38 -6.77 -7.12
N THR A 18 -1.93 -6.97 -8.36
CA THR A 18 -1.83 -8.28 -9.02
C THR A 18 -0.49 -8.98 -8.77
N GLN A 19 0.49 -8.28 -8.19
CA GLN A 19 1.85 -8.77 -7.92
C GLN A 19 2.20 -8.73 -6.43
N THR A 20 1.23 -9.00 -5.56
CA THR A 20 1.42 -8.98 -4.09
C THR A 20 1.90 -10.32 -3.53
N GLY A 21 2.02 -11.35 -4.37
CA GLY A 21 2.27 -12.73 -3.94
C GLY A 21 1.03 -13.42 -3.36
N VAL A 22 -0.12 -12.75 -3.40
CA VAL A 22 -1.44 -13.33 -3.17
C VAL A 22 -1.92 -13.93 -4.50
N GLY A 23 -2.26 -15.22 -4.52
CA GLY A 23 -2.76 -15.89 -5.72
C GLY A 23 -4.09 -15.30 -6.18
N VAL A 24 -4.51 -15.66 -7.41
CA VAL A 24 -5.86 -15.32 -7.89
C VAL A 24 -6.88 -16.13 -7.07
N GLY A 25 -7.62 -15.46 -6.19
CA GLY A 25 -8.62 -16.09 -5.31
C GLY A 25 -8.70 -15.41 -3.94
N PRO A 26 -9.57 -15.91 -3.05
CA PRO A 26 -9.64 -15.45 -1.66
C PRO A 26 -8.32 -15.70 -0.94
N ASP A 27 -7.85 -14.71 -0.17
CA ASP A 27 -6.67 -14.82 0.69
C ASP A 27 -7.10 -14.90 2.15
N PRO A 28 -7.09 -16.11 2.76
CA PRO A 28 -7.61 -16.31 4.10
C PRO A 28 -6.92 -15.43 5.16
N ALA A 29 -5.63 -15.11 4.97
CA ALA A 29 -4.91 -14.28 5.93
C ALA A 29 -5.29 -12.80 5.82
N LEU A 30 -5.55 -12.32 4.60
CA LEU A 30 -6.07 -10.97 4.37
C LEU A 30 -7.51 -10.84 4.88
N GLU A 31 -8.36 -11.82 4.59
CA GLU A 31 -9.75 -11.87 5.09
C GLU A 31 -9.78 -11.87 6.61
N ALA A 32 -9.02 -12.76 7.26
CA ALA A 32 -8.91 -12.80 8.70
C ALA A 32 -8.38 -11.49 9.29
N PHE A 33 -7.39 -10.86 8.64
CA PHE A 33 -6.88 -9.55 9.07
C PHE A 33 -7.96 -8.45 8.94
N ASN A 34 -8.75 -8.46 7.87
CA ASN A 34 -9.84 -7.51 7.65
C ASN A 34 -10.97 -7.65 8.68
N GLU A 35 -11.28 -8.86 9.11
CA GLU A 35 -12.33 -9.13 10.11
C GLU A 35 -11.85 -8.88 11.56
N ALA A 36 -10.57 -9.13 11.86
CA ALA A 36 -10.04 -9.01 13.22
C ALA A 36 -9.90 -7.54 13.70
N PRO A 37 -10.09 -7.26 15.00
CA PRO A 37 -9.72 -5.96 15.56
C PRO A 37 -8.20 -5.76 15.52
N ILE A 38 -7.74 -4.53 15.32
CA ILE A 38 -6.30 -4.20 15.41
C ILE A 38 -5.93 -4.11 16.89
N THR A 39 -4.96 -4.91 17.33
CA THR A 39 -4.51 -4.89 18.74
C THR A 39 -3.23 -4.08 18.95
N GLY A 40 -2.57 -3.70 17.85
CA GLY A 40 -1.31 -2.97 17.84
C GLY A 40 -0.09 -3.86 17.58
N LEU A 41 -0.26 -5.16 17.41
CA LEU A 41 0.83 -6.07 17.07
C LEU A 41 1.14 -6.03 15.57
N LEU A 42 2.35 -5.60 15.20
CA LEU A 42 2.77 -5.52 13.79
C LEU A 42 2.68 -6.87 13.06
N SER A 43 2.91 -7.98 13.78
CA SER A 43 2.83 -9.33 13.22
C SER A 43 1.41 -9.78 12.83
N GLU A 44 0.37 -9.03 13.20
CA GLU A 44 -1.00 -9.28 12.73
C GLU A 44 -1.16 -8.93 11.26
N VAL A 45 -0.32 -8.05 10.72
CA VAL A 45 -0.36 -7.65 9.31
C VAL A 45 0.29 -8.76 8.47
N PRO A 46 -0.44 -9.40 7.54
CA PRO A 46 0.13 -10.44 6.70
C PRO A 46 1.35 -9.92 5.91
N GLY A 47 2.47 -10.63 6.07
CA GLY A 47 3.75 -10.23 5.48
C GLY A 47 4.72 -9.55 6.45
N ILE A 48 4.32 -9.22 7.68
CA ILE A 48 5.22 -8.66 8.70
C ILE A 48 5.61 -9.75 9.70
N GLY A 49 6.83 -10.27 9.57
CA GLY A 49 7.45 -11.16 10.56
C GLY A 49 8.40 -10.40 11.51
N PRO A 50 9.04 -11.09 12.48
CA PRO A 50 9.94 -10.47 13.46
C PRO A 50 11.05 -9.62 12.84
N ALA A 51 11.62 -10.06 11.71
CA ALA A 51 12.66 -9.31 11.01
C ALA A 51 12.16 -7.95 10.50
N PHE A 52 10.98 -7.91 9.87
CA PHE A 52 10.41 -6.67 9.35
C PHE A 52 9.83 -5.79 10.45
N SER A 53 9.33 -6.35 11.54
CA SER A 53 9.02 -5.57 12.76
C SER A 53 10.26 -4.87 13.31
N GLY A 54 11.42 -5.53 13.29
CA GLY A 54 12.70 -4.93 13.63
C GLY A 54 13.03 -3.73 12.74
N LEU A 55 13.02 -3.92 11.41
CA LEU A 55 13.28 -2.85 10.44
C LEU A 55 12.32 -1.67 10.58
N LEU A 56 11.03 -1.94 10.80
CA LEU A 56 10.02 -0.91 11.03
C LEU A 56 10.30 -0.09 12.28
N GLY A 57 10.81 -0.73 13.33
CA GLY A 57 11.20 -0.09 14.59
C GLY A 57 12.49 0.72 14.57
N GLU A 58 13.28 0.66 13.49
CA GLU A 58 14.47 1.49 13.30
C GLU A 58 14.11 2.95 12.96
N GLY A 59 15.04 3.89 13.13
CA GLY A 59 14.85 5.32 12.84
C GLY A 59 14.36 6.14 14.04
N GLU A 60 13.99 7.40 13.78
CA GLU A 60 13.58 8.36 14.80
C GLU A 60 12.20 8.96 14.47
N GLY A 61 11.51 9.47 15.50
CA GLY A 61 10.22 10.16 15.34
C GLY A 61 9.18 9.30 14.61
N GLU A 62 8.59 9.87 13.56
CA GLU A 62 7.51 9.27 12.77
C GLU A 62 7.96 8.12 11.86
N ASP A 63 9.27 7.92 11.67
CA ASP A 63 9.82 6.80 10.91
C ASP A 63 10.07 5.54 11.77
N CYS A 64 9.94 5.66 13.09
CA CYS A 64 10.04 4.57 14.06
C CYS A 64 8.65 3.96 14.34
N ILE A 65 8.35 2.85 13.69
CA ILE A 65 7.05 2.17 13.77
C ILE A 65 7.14 0.97 14.72
N LYS A 66 6.44 1.05 15.85
CA LYS A 66 6.45 0.04 16.92
C LYS A 66 5.13 -0.72 17.05
N ASN A 67 4.05 -0.23 16.43
CA ASN A 67 2.74 -0.86 16.47
C ASN A 67 1.94 -0.62 15.18
N THR A 68 0.88 -1.42 14.99
CA THR A 68 0.04 -1.37 13.78
C THR A 68 -0.69 -0.03 13.60
N PHE A 69 -1.03 0.67 14.68
CA PHE A 69 -1.66 1.99 14.58
C PHE A 69 -0.70 3.03 13.99
N GLN A 70 0.58 2.98 14.37
CA GLN A 70 1.62 3.83 13.79
C GLN A 70 1.86 3.50 12.31
N LEU A 71 1.82 2.22 11.93
CA LEU A 71 1.94 1.81 10.52
C LEU A 71 0.77 2.35 9.69
N ILE A 72 -0.46 2.26 10.22
CA ILE A 72 -1.66 2.87 9.61
C ILE A 72 -1.52 4.39 9.53
N GLY A 73 -1.05 5.03 10.61
CA GLY A 73 -0.77 6.47 10.63
C GLY A 73 0.23 6.86 9.55
N LYS A 74 1.30 6.10 9.37
CA LYS A 74 2.28 6.32 8.30
C LYS A 74 1.63 6.21 6.92
N PHE A 75 0.82 5.19 6.70
CA PHE A 75 0.06 5.06 5.45
C PHE A 75 -0.82 6.29 5.22
N LEU A 76 -1.60 6.73 6.22
CA LEU A 76 -2.47 7.90 6.11
C LEU A 76 -1.71 9.20 5.85
N VAL A 77 -0.57 9.44 6.52
CA VAL A 77 0.27 10.64 6.32
C VAL A 77 0.82 10.72 4.90
N LEU A 78 1.12 9.57 4.29
CA LEU A 78 1.57 9.53 2.89
C LEU A 78 0.47 9.86 1.88
N ARG A 79 -0.79 10.03 2.30
CA ARG A 79 -1.88 10.53 1.45
C ARG A 79 -1.83 12.06 1.35
N THR A 80 -0.76 12.57 0.73
CA THR A 80 -0.47 14.01 0.65
C THR A 80 -1.26 14.69 -0.48
N SER A 81 -1.17 16.02 -0.53
CA SER A 81 -1.52 16.80 -1.73
C SER A 81 -0.32 16.98 -2.64
N ASN A 82 -0.55 17.06 -3.94
CA ASN A 82 0.43 17.48 -4.93
C ASN A 82 0.85 18.92 -4.68
N GLU A 83 2.15 19.19 -4.74
CA GLU A 83 2.71 20.53 -4.50
C GLU A 83 2.30 21.53 -5.60
N GLU A 84 2.10 21.04 -6.83
CA GLU A 84 1.79 21.89 -7.99
C GLU A 84 0.36 22.45 -7.98
N ASP A 85 -0.63 21.61 -7.65
CA ASP A 85 -2.05 21.97 -7.77
C ASP A 85 -2.85 21.82 -6.46
N GLY A 86 -2.21 21.43 -5.37
CA GLY A 86 -2.80 21.26 -4.06
C GLY A 86 -3.81 20.11 -3.96
N LYS A 87 -4.03 19.34 -5.04
CA LYS A 87 -5.00 18.25 -5.04
C LYS A 87 -4.45 17.03 -4.32
N LEU A 88 -5.33 16.33 -3.62
CA LEU A 88 -4.99 15.06 -2.99
C LEU A 88 -4.51 14.07 -4.05
N ILE A 89 -3.38 13.40 -3.81
CA ILE A 89 -2.90 12.35 -4.71
C ILE A 89 -3.95 11.24 -4.86
N ASP A 90 -3.90 10.49 -5.95
CA ASP A 90 -4.82 9.37 -6.16
C ASP A 90 -4.41 8.12 -5.35
N CYS A 91 -5.23 7.07 -5.38
CA CYS A 91 -4.92 5.84 -4.66
C CYS A 91 -3.69 5.11 -5.21
N VAL A 92 -3.36 5.31 -6.49
CA VAL A 92 -2.23 4.65 -7.14
C VAL A 92 -0.93 5.23 -6.61
N GLU A 93 -0.78 6.54 -6.71
CA GLU A 93 0.38 7.26 -6.19
C GLU A 93 0.51 7.07 -4.68
N HIS A 94 -0.60 7.05 -3.94
CA HIS A 94 -0.59 6.80 -2.50
C HIS A 94 -0.02 5.43 -2.13
N CYS A 95 -0.48 4.37 -2.81
CA CYS A 95 0.03 3.02 -2.58
C CYS A 95 1.51 2.90 -3.01
N ASP A 96 1.92 3.57 -4.09
CA ASP A 96 3.31 3.64 -4.52
C ASP A 96 4.21 4.31 -3.48
N LYS A 97 3.80 5.47 -2.94
CA LYS A 97 4.57 6.15 -1.88
C LYS A 97 4.78 5.24 -0.67
N PHE A 98 3.76 4.49 -0.25
CA PHE A 98 3.88 3.55 0.86
C PHE A 98 4.76 2.34 0.50
N TYR A 99 4.62 1.80 -0.71
CA TYR A 99 5.45 0.71 -1.22
C TYR A 99 6.94 1.07 -1.25
N TRP A 100 7.28 2.27 -1.72
CA TRP A 100 8.65 2.77 -1.77
C TRP A 100 9.19 3.13 -0.39
N TRP A 101 8.35 3.63 0.52
CA TRP A 101 8.74 3.80 1.92
C TRP A 101 9.04 2.46 2.60
N LEU A 102 8.25 1.41 2.37
CA LEU A 102 8.59 0.07 2.87
C LEU A 102 9.92 -0.42 2.29
N GLN A 103 10.19 -0.15 1.01
CA GLN A 103 11.49 -0.47 0.41
C GLN A 103 12.64 0.31 1.05
N SER A 104 12.46 1.60 1.37
CA SER A 104 13.51 2.39 2.03
C SER A 104 13.80 1.92 3.45
N LYS A 105 12.83 1.28 4.12
CA LYS A 105 13.03 0.54 5.38
C LYS A 105 13.73 -0.82 5.20
N GLY A 106 14.05 -1.22 3.97
CA GLY A 106 14.69 -2.51 3.65
C GLY A 106 13.71 -3.67 3.47
N ILE A 107 12.40 -3.42 3.39
CA ILE A 107 11.40 -4.48 3.20
C ILE A 107 11.29 -4.83 1.72
N GLY A 108 11.65 -6.07 1.41
CA GLY A 108 11.76 -6.60 0.04
C GLY A 108 10.46 -7.19 -0.53
N GLY A 109 10.54 -8.43 -1.00
CA GLY A 109 9.53 -9.07 -1.86
C GLY A 109 8.12 -9.25 -1.30
N VAL A 110 7.87 -8.96 -0.01
CA VAL A 110 6.53 -9.05 0.60
C VAL A 110 5.83 -7.68 0.74
N ARG A 111 6.51 -6.57 0.39
CA ARG A 111 5.98 -5.23 0.60
C ARG A 111 4.64 -4.99 -0.11
N GLY A 112 4.44 -5.57 -1.30
CA GLY A 112 3.15 -5.52 -2.01
C GLY A 112 2.00 -6.09 -1.17
N ARG A 113 2.22 -7.23 -0.50
CA ARG A 113 1.24 -7.82 0.41
C ARG A 113 0.92 -6.89 1.58
N ILE A 114 1.93 -6.26 2.17
CA ILE A 114 1.77 -5.32 3.28
C ILE A 114 0.94 -4.10 2.83
N VAL A 115 1.25 -3.52 1.66
CA VAL A 115 0.47 -2.42 1.09
C VAL A 115 -0.99 -2.83 0.92
N GLN A 116 -1.26 -3.99 0.31
CA GLN A 116 -2.63 -4.47 0.11
C GLN A 116 -3.38 -4.61 1.43
N CYS A 117 -2.78 -5.28 2.43
CA CYS A 117 -3.42 -5.51 3.73
C CYS A 117 -3.76 -4.20 4.44
N ILE A 118 -2.81 -3.26 4.50
CA ILE A 118 -3.04 -1.96 5.13
C ILE A 118 -4.07 -1.14 4.36
N ALA A 119 -3.96 -1.07 3.04
CA ALA A 119 -4.85 -0.28 2.21
C ALA A 119 -6.30 -0.78 2.27
N GLU A 120 -6.53 -2.09 2.21
CA GLU A 120 -7.86 -2.69 2.35
C GLU A 120 -8.44 -2.45 3.74
N LYS A 121 -7.64 -2.70 4.80
CA LYS A 121 -8.07 -2.49 6.17
C LYS A 121 -8.46 -1.05 6.44
N VAL A 122 -7.65 -0.09 5.99
CA VAL A 122 -7.90 1.34 6.16
C VAL A 122 -9.12 1.79 5.34
N ASN A 123 -9.33 1.21 4.15
CA ASN A 123 -10.50 1.51 3.31
C ASN A 123 -11.83 1.12 3.96
N MET A 124 -11.83 0.19 4.94
CA MET A 124 -13.04 -0.12 5.72
C MET A 124 -13.46 1.05 6.63
N SER A 125 -12.52 1.86 7.11
CA SER A 125 -12.79 3.05 7.93
C SER A 125 -12.86 4.35 7.12
N TYR A 126 -12.13 4.41 6.01
CA TYR A 126 -12.07 5.56 5.10
C TYR A 126 -12.39 5.12 3.66
N PRO A 127 -13.68 4.85 3.35
CA PRO A 127 -14.07 4.37 2.03
C PRO A 127 -13.59 5.30 0.90
N GLY A 128 -12.98 4.72 -0.12
CA GLY A 128 -12.46 5.44 -1.30
C GLY A 128 -10.96 5.73 -1.25
N ILE A 129 -10.28 5.45 -0.13
CA ILE A 129 -8.82 5.61 -0.04
C ILE A 129 -8.07 4.60 -0.91
N TYR A 130 -8.64 3.40 -1.12
CA TYR A 130 -8.08 2.31 -1.91
C TYR A 130 -9.09 1.74 -2.90
N ASN A 131 -8.64 1.50 -4.12
CA ASN A 131 -9.42 0.84 -5.17
C ASN A 131 -8.50 0.03 -6.08
N SER A 132 -8.49 -1.30 -5.90
CA SER A 132 -7.64 -2.20 -6.70
C SER A 132 -7.90 -2.14 -8.21
N LYS A 133 -9.11 -1.73 -8.63
CA LYS A 133 -9.46 -1.57 -10.06
C LYS A 133 -8.73 -0.40 -10.73
N ALA A 134 -8.09 0.48 -9.98
CA ALA A 134 -7.29 1.57 -10.54
C ALA A 134 -6.06 1.08 -11.32
N TRP A 135 -5.62 -0.17 -11.10
CA TRP A 135 -4.49 -0.79 -11.81
C TRP A 135 -4.93 -1.64 -13.02
N THR A 136 -6.22 -1.94 -13.16
CA THR A 136 -6.76 -2.68 -14.29
C THR A 136 -7.10 -1.73 -15.44
N GLY A 137 -6.09 -1.16 -16.08
CA GLY A 137 -6.23 -0.52 -17.40
C GLY A 137 -6.41 -1.58 -18.51
N PRO A 138 -6.89 -1.23 -19.71
CA PRO A 138 -6.91 -2.17 -20.83
C PRO A 138 -5.50 -2.70 -21.04
N LYS A 139 -5.32 -4.02 -20.89
CA LYS A 139 -4.09 -4.70 -21.29
C LYS A 139 -3.88 -4.34 -22.76
N ALA A 140 -2.76 -3.72 -23.09
CA ALA A 140 -2.41 -3.44 -24.48
C ALA A 140 -2.55 -4.76 -25.24
N GLU A 141 -3.47 -4.79 -26.20
CA GLU A 141 -3.66 -5.92 -27.08
C GLU A 141 -2.30 -6.24 -27.70
N GLU A 142 -1.82 -7.44 -27.41
CA GLU A 142 -0.65 -8.02 -28.02
C GLU A 142 -0.99 -8.17 -29.51
N LYS A 143 -0.59 -7.18 -30.31
CA LYS A 143 -0.72 -7.23 -31.77
C LYS A 143 0.16 -8.38 -32.25
N ASN A 144 -0.49 -9.51 -32.52
CA ASN A 144 0.07 -10.59 -33.32
C ASN A 144 -0.05 -10.23 -34.80
#